data_AF-A0A381RQA7-F1
#
_entry.id   AF-A0A381RQA7-F1
#
_cell.length_a   1.000
_cell.length_b   1.000
_cell.length_c   1.000
_cell.angle_alpha   90.00
_cell.angle_beta   90.00
_cell.angle_gamma   90.00
#
_symmetry.space_group_name_H-M   'P 1'
#
loop_
_entity.id
_entity.type
_entity.pdbx_description
1 polymer ?
#
loop_
_entity_poly.entity_id
_entity_poly.type
_entity_poly.pdbx_seq_one_letter_code
_entity_poly.pdbx_strand_id
1 'polypeptide(L)'
;VAADVKTAGLSDGFVVVVKAECPACQLVQPVLADLASRAGLTVFSQDDPTFPEVADWVVDDTDLAVSWHLDIEAVPTLLQIVDGEEVGRTAGWDRDRWEQLTELDHLGPDLPVFKPG
;
A
#
# COMPACT_ATOMS: atom_id res chain seq x y z
N VAL A 1 9.93 -11.65 -12.10
CA VAL A 1 10.08 -10.55 -13.07
C VAL A 1 9.83 -9.31 -12.25
N ALA A 2 10.78 -8.38 -12.14
CA ALA A 2 10.50 -7.14 -11.42
C ALA A 2 9.31 -6.48 -12.10
N ALA A 3 8.28 -6.11 -11.33
CA ALA A 3 7.12 -5.41 -11.87
C ALA A 3 7.62 -4.23 -12.70
N ASP A 4 7.12 -4.08 -13.93
CA ASP A 4 7.46 -2.92 -14.76
C ASP A 4 6.64 -1.72 -14.26
N VAL A 5 7.11 -1.16 -13.15
CA VAL A 5 6.51 -0.03 -12.41
C VAL A 5 6.35 1.20 -13.31
N LYS A 6 7.25 1.37 -14.29
CA LYS A 6 7.17 2.43 -15.32
C LYS A 6 5.99 2.22 -16.26
N THR A 7 5.71 0.98 -16.65
CA THR A 7 4.54 0.64 -17.48
C THR A 7 3.23 0.86 -16.73
N ALA A 8 3.22 0.69 -15.40
CA ALA A 8 2.05 1.01 -14.56
C ALA A 8 1.85 2.52 -14.31
N GLY A 9 2.78 3.39 -14.76
CA GLY A 9 2.65 4.84 -14.64
C GLY A 9 2.78 5.36 -13.20
N LEU A 10 3.44 4.60 -12.32
CA LEU A 10 3.57 4.95 -10.91
C LEU A 10 4.59 6.08 -10.70
N SER A 11 4.26 6.95 -9.75
CA SER A 11 5.18 7.97 -9.26
C SER A 11 6.14 7.37 -8.24
N ASP A 12 7.31 7.97 -8.07
CA ASP A 12 8.21 7.64 -6.97
C ASP A 12 7.52 7.91 -5.62
N GLY A 13 7.84 7.09 -4.61
CA GLY A 13 7.24 7.14 -3.29
C GLY A 13 6.68 5.79 -2.83
N PHE A 14 5.73 5.82 -1.90
CA PHE A 14 5.09 4.62 -1.39
C PHE A 14 3.79 4.32 -2.14
N VAL A 15 3.61 3.05 -2.47
CA VAL A 15 2.40 2.53 -3.10
C VAL A 15 1.83 1.45 -2.21
N VAL A 16 0.54 1.48 -1.90
CA VAL A 16 -0.12 0.37 -1.20
C VAL A 16 -1.30 -0.12 -2.02
N VAL A 17 -1.40 -1.44 -2.18
CA VAL A 17 -2.58 -2.08 -2.77
C VAL A 17 -3.43 -2.68 -1.66
N VAL A 18 -4.72 -2.36 -1.66
CA VAL A 18 -5.69 -2.73 -0.63
C VAL A 18 -7.01 -3.19 -1.22
N LYS A 19 -7.84 -3.80 -0.38
CA LYS A 19 -9.25 -4.04 -0.68
C LYS A 19 -10.10 -3.93 0.59
N ALA A 20 -11.29 -3.38 0.48
CA ALA A 20 -12.23 -3.17 1.57
C ALA A 20 -12.65 -4.49 2.24
N GLU A 21 -12.79 -5.58 1.50
CA GLU A 21 -13.16 -6.88 2.09
C GLU A 21 -12.03 -7.55 2.90
N CYS A 22 -10.79 -7.02 2.90
CA CYS A 22 -9.66 -7.58 3.64
C CYS A 22 -9.60 -7.04 5.09
N PRO A 23 -9.65 -7.94 6.12
CA PRO A 23 -9.57 -7.51 7.52
C PRO A 23 -8.25 -6.81 7.90
N ALA A 24 -7.14 -7.16 7.26
CA ALA A 24 -5.87 -6.47 7.47
C ALA A 24 -5.87 -5.07 6.84
N CYS A 25 -6.47 -4.92 5.65
CA CYS A 25 -6.64 -3.60 5.01
C CYS A 25 -7.49 -2.68 5.90
N GLN A 26 -8.62 -3.18 6.43
CA GLN A 26 -9.47 -2.45 7.37
C GLN A 26 -8.70 -2.00 8.62
N LEU A 27 -7.82 -2.87 9.14
CA LEU A 27 -7.00 -2.57 10.31
C LEU A 27 -6.00 -1.44 10.05
N VAL A 28 -5.36 -1.41 8.87
CA VAL A 28 -4.28 -0.46 8.56
C VAL A 28 -4.75 0.88 8.02
N GLN A 29 -6.06 1.10 7.84
CA GLN A 29 -6.61 2.40 7.40
C GLN A 29 -5.97 3.63 8.07
N PRO A 30 -5.85 3.72 9.41
CA PRO A 30 -5.22 4.87 10.06
C PRO A 30 -3.72 5.00 9.73
N VAL A 31 -3.03 3.89 9.43
CA VAL A 31 -1.62 3.90 9.00
C VAL A 31 -1.50 4.46 7.58
N LEU A 32 -2.44 4.15 6.69
CA LEU A 32 -2.43 4.68 5.31
C LEU A 32 -2.60 6.21 5.32
N ALA A 33 -3.52 6.73 6.13
CA ALA A 33 -3.69 8.16 6.31
C ALA A 33 -2.43 8.83 6.90
N ASP A 34 -1.79 8.20 7.89
CA ASP A 34 -0.53 8.69 8.48
C ASP A 34 0.60 8.75 7.45
N LEU A 35 0.80 7.67 6.67
CA LEU A 35 1.79 7.58 5.61
C LEU A 35 1.55 8.61 4.50
N ALA A 36 0.30 8.79 4.08
CA ALA A 36 -0.08 9.81 3.09
C ALA A 36 0.32 11.21 3.56
N SER A 37 0.22 11.49 4.86
CA SER A 37 0.59 12.78 5.45
C SER A 37 2.10 12.97 5.63
N ARG A 38 2.83 11.90 5.99
CA ARG A 38 4.24 11.98 6.41
C ARG A 38 5.24 11.77 5.28
N ALA A 39 4.92 10.92 4.31
CA ALA A 39 5.89 10.43 3.34
C ALA A 39 5.40 10.48 1.88
N GLY A 40 4.12 10.80 1.65
CA GLY A 40 3.51 10.67 0.34
C GLY A 40 3.19 9.20 0.04
N LEU A 41 1.91 8.93 -0.19
CA LEU A 41 1.39 7.59 -0.43
C LEU A 41 0.46 7.64 -1.63
N THR A 42 0.45 6.58 -2.44
CA THR A 42 -0.65 6.29 -3.38
C THR A 42 -1.26 4.95 -3.01
N VAL A 43 -2.58 4.91 -2.87
CA VAL A 43 -3.31 3.69 -2.54
C VAL A 43 -4.16 3.25 -3.71
N PHE A 44 -4.00 2.01 -4.14
CA PHE A 44 -4.85 1.36 -5.13
C PHE A 44 -5.86 0.47 -4.43
N SER A 45 -7.15 0.75 -4.62
CA SER A 45 -8.23 -0.04 -4.03
C SER A 45 -8.86 -0.99 -5.06
N GLN A 46 -8.83 -2.29 -4.78
CA GLN A 46 -9.21 -3.35 -5.72
C GLN A 46 -10.72 -3.64 -5.81
N ASP A 47 -11.53 -3.17 -4.87
CA ASP A 47 -12.95 -3.55 -4.77
C ASP A 47 -13.90 -2.39 -4.43
N ASP A 48 -13.42 -1.37 -3.73
CA ASP A 48 -14.18 -0.18 -3.37
C ASP A 48 -13.34 1.10 -3.56
N PRO A 49 -13.63 1.94 -4.57
CA PRO A 49 -12.86 3.15 -4.84
C PRO A 49 -12.99 4.22 -3.74
N THR A 50 -13.87 4.03 -2.76
CA THR A 50 -14.02 4.91 -1.60
C THR A 50 -13.21 4.45 -0.38
N PHE A 51 -12.56 3.29 -0.47
CA PHE A 51 -11.68 2.74 0.56
C PHE A 51 -10.22 3.17 0.33
N PRO A 52 -9.43 3.47 1.37
CA PRO A 52 -9.77 3.49 2.80
C PRO A 52 -10.60 4.72 3.21
N GLU A 53 -10.50 5.81 2.45
CA GLU A 53 -11.31 7.01 2.55
C GLU A 53 -11.30 7.74 1.19
N VAL A 54 -12.23 8.66 0.98
CA VAL A 54 -12.22 9.47 -0.25
C VAL A 54 -11.14 10.55 -0.13
N ALA A 55 -9.99 10.33 -0.75
CA ALA A 55 -8.86 11.26 -0.74
C ALA A 55 -8.09 11.24 -2.08
N ASP A 56 -7.35 12.33 -2.36
CA ASP A 56 -6.59 12.49 -3.62
C ASP A 56 -5.48 11.45 -3.82
N TRP A 57 -5.05 10.80 -2.73
CA TRP A 57 -4.04 9.75 -2.75
C TRP A 57 -4.63 8.34 -2.95
N VAL A 58 -5.96 8.22 -3.13
CA VAL A 58 -6.65 6.95 -3.39
C VAL A 58 -7.02 6.87 -4.86
N VAL A 59 -6.68 5.74 -5.48
CA VAL A 59 -6.88 5.44 -6.89
C VAL A 59 -7.70 4.16 -7.00
N ASP A 60 -8.68 4.19 -7.90
CA ASP A 60 -9.52 3.04 -8.25
C ASP A 60 -8.69 2.01 -9.04
N ASP A 61 -8.63 0.78 -8.54
CA ASP A 61 -8.07 -0.40 -9.21
C ASP A 61 -9.10 -1.55 -9.23
N THR A 62 -10.39 -1.24 -9.32
CA THR A 62 -11.47 -2.24 -9.38
C THR A 62 -11.45 -3.11 -10.64
N ASP A 63 -10.76 -2.66 -11.69
CA ASP A 63 -10.47 -3.46 -12.89
C ASP A 63 -9.24 -4.38 -12.72
N LEU A 64 -8.55 -4.29 -11.58
CA LEU A 64 -7.34 -5.04 -11.20
C LEU A 64 -6.16 -4.84 -12.15
N ALA A 65 -6.18 -3.80 -12.98
CA ALA A 65 -5.14 -3.57 -13.97
C ALA A 65 -3.79 -3.30 -13.30
N VAL A 66 -3.74 -2.44 -12.29
CA VAL A 66 -2.50 -2.05 -11.61
C VAL A 66 -1.98 -3.21 -10.76
N SER A 67 -2.84 -3.81 -9.95
CA SER A 67 -2.44 -4.95 -9.11
C SER A 67 -1.96 -6.16 -9.90
N TRP A 68 -2.50 -6.42 -11.10
CA TRP A 68 -1.96 -7.44 -12.00
C TRP A 68 -0.55 -7.08 -12.52
N HIS A 69 -0.33 -5.83 -12.94
CA HIS A 69 1.00 -5.39 -13.41
C HIS A 69 2.05 -5.39 -12.30
N LEU A 70 1.63 -5.16 -11.05
CA LEU A 70 2.50 -5.17 -9.86
C LEU A 70 2.74 -6.56 -9.26
N ASP A 71 2.12 -7.60 -9.82
CA ASP A 71 2.21 -8.99 -9.32
C ASP A 71 1.80 -9.07 -7.83
N ILE A 72 0.63 -8.51 -7.51
CA ILE A 72 0.08 -8.48 -6.15
C ILE A 72 -0.63 -9.80 -5.85
N GLU A 73 -0.04 -10.60 -4.98
CA GLU A 73 -0.60 -11.90 -4.55
C GLU A 73 -1.45 -11.81 -3.27
N ALA A 74 -1.23 -10.78 -2.44
CA ALA A 74 -1.92 -10.57 -1.18
C ALA A 74 -2.08 -9.07 -0.87
N VAL A 75 -3.06 -8.73 -0.03
CA VAL A 75 -3.32 -7.35 0.40
C VAL A 75 -3.49 -7.28 1.92
N PRO A 76 -3.06 -6.21 2.59
CA PRO A 76 -2.39 -5.05 2.03
C PRO A 76 -0.98 -5.39 1.57
N THR A 77 -0.52 -4.83 0.45
CA THR A 77 0.89 -4.89 0.04
C THR A 77 1.42 -3.48 -0.10
N LEU A 78 2.48 -3.14 0.65
CA LEU A 78 3.20 -1.88 0.59
C LEU A 78 4.45 -2.06 -0.28
N LEU A 79 4.66 -1.15 -1.21
CA LEU A 79 5.83 -1.08 -2.09
C LEU A 79 6.50 0.29 -1.94
N GLN A 80 7.81 0.31 -2.13
CA GLN A 80 8.60 1.53 -2.28
C GLN A 80 9.13 1.62 -3.71
N ILE A 81 8.83 2.75 -4.36
CA ILE A 81 9.26 3.06 -5.72
C ILE A 81 10.30 4.18 -5.69
N VAL A 82 11.44 3.96 -6.33
CA VAL A 82 12.52 4.94 -6.49
C VAL A 82 13.02 4.91 -7.93
N ASP A 83 13.09 6.06 -8.60
CA ASP A 83 13.49 6.19 -10.01
C ASP A 83 12.64 5.33 -10.97
N GLY A 84 11.36 5.16 -10.61
CA GLY A 84 10.38 4.32 -11.31
C GLY A 84 10.65 2.82 -11.21
N GLU A 85 11.46 2.37 -10.25
CA GLU A 85 11.72 0.95 -9.98
C GLU A 85 11.28 0.59 -8.57
N GLU A 86 10.74 -0.62 -8.42
CA GLU A 86 10.46 -1.14 -7.09
C GLU A 86 11.76 -1.54 -6.39
N VAL A 87 12.02 -0.93 -5.23
CA VAL A 87 13.21 -1.21 -4.42
C VAL A 87 12.90 -2.05 -3.19
N GLY A 88 11.63 -2.20 -2.83
CA GLY A 88 11.20 -3.05 -1.72
C GLY A 88 9.69 -3.21 -1.65
N ARG A 89 9.25 -4.33 -1.08
CA ARG A 89 7.83 -4.60 -0.79
C ARG A 89 7.64 -5.41 0.49
N THR A 90 6.46 -5.29 1.09
CA THR A 90 5.99 -6.15 2.19
C THR A 90 4.49 -6.44 2.02
N ALA A 91 4.07 -7.66 2.36
CA ALA A 91 2.68 -8.10 2.25
C ALA A 91 2.09 -8.42 3.63
N GLY A 92 0.80 -8.15 3.79
CA GLY A 92 0.15 -8.14 5.10
C GLY A 92 0.58 -6.93 5.94
N TRP A 93 0.03 -6.86 7.15
CA TRP A 93 0.44 -5.90 8.15
C TRP A 93 1.47 -6.54 9.09
N ASP A 94 2.66 -5.96 9.12
CA ASP A 94 3.72 -6.22 10.09
C ASP A 94 4.36 -4.87 10.39
N ARG A 95 4.14 -4.34 11.60
CA ARG A 95 4.59 -2.99 11.96
C ARG A 95 6.08 -2.84 11.71
N ASP A 96 6.89 -3.77 12.21
CA ASP A 96 8.34 -3.67 12.13
C ASP A 96 8.81 -3.68 10.67
N ARG A 97 8.16 -4.48 9.80
CA ARG A 97 8.48 -4.52 8.36
C ARG A 97 8.07 -3.24 7.64
N TRP A 98 6.91 -2.69 7.97
CA TRP A 98 6.43 -1.43 7.40
C TRP A 98 7.31 -0.26 7.84
N GLU A 99 7.67 -0.20 9.12
CA GLU A 99 8.60 0.81 9.67
C GLU A 99 9.99 0.70 9.02
N GLN A 100 10.52 -0.51 8.87
CA GLN A 100 11.80 -0.74 8.17
C GLN A 100 11.76 -0.30 6.70
N LEU A 101 10.67 -0.58 5.98
CA LEU A 101 10.55 -0.22 4.56
C LEU A 101 10.32 1.28 4.36
N THR A 102 9.58 1.91 5.28
CA THR A 102 9.26 3.34 5.19
C THR A 102 10.30 4.25 5.83
N GLU A 103 11.22 3.69 6.61
CA GLU A 103 12.16 4.42 7.48
C GLU A 103 11.42 5.37 8.45
N LEU A 104 10.20 5.01 8.84
CA LEU A 104 9.37 5.74 9.79
C LEU A 104 9.17 4.91 11.05
N ASP A 105 9.16 5.57 12.20
CA ASP A 105 8.79 4.95 13.47
C ASP A 105 7.33 5.26 13.84
N HIS A 106 6.82 4.48 14.80
CA HIS A 106 5.54 4.63 15.47
C HIS A 106 4.32 4.50 14.54
N LEU A 107 4.37 3.58 13.58
CA LEU A 107 3.24 3.30 12.70
C LEU A 107 2.14 2.52 13.44
N GLY A 108 0.94 3.13 13.50
CA GLY A 108 -0.26 2.52 14.08
C GLY A 108 -0.05 2.00 15.51
N PRO A 109 0.33 2.84 16.49
CA PRO A 109 0.75 2.41 17.83
C PRO A 109 -0.31 1.59 18.58
N ASP A 110 -1.59 1.81 18.28
CA ASP A 110 -2.73 1.13 18.90
C ASP A 110 -3.12 -0.18 18.18
N LEU A 111 -2.46 -0.51 17.06
CA LEU A 111 -2.73 -1.73 16.29
C LEU A 111 -1.95 -2.93 16.86
N PRO A 112 -2.38 -4.19 16.61
CA PRO A 112 -1.52 -5.33 16.82
C PRO A 112 -0.25 -5.22 15.97
N VAL A 113 0.85 -5.84 16.40
CA VAL A 113 2.12 -5.80 15.67
C VAL A 113 2.07 -6.51 14.32
N PHE A 114 1.16 -7.49 14.17
CA PHE A 114 1.07 -8.33 12.98
C PHE A 114 -0.38 -8.72 12.68
N LYS A 115 -0.75 -8.71 11.40
CA LYS A 115 -2.00 -9.24 10.87
C LYS A 115 -1.75 -9.74 9.43
N PRO A 116 -1.96 -11.03 9.13
CA PRO A 116 -1.82 -11.53 7.76
C PRO A 116 -2.89 -10.93 6.85
N GLY A 117 -2.54 -10.78 5.57
CA GLY A 117 -3.43 -10.31 4.50
C GLY A 117 -4.59 -11.23 4.18
#